data_AF-A0A961NMT4-F1
#
_entry.id   AF-A0A961NMT4-F1
#
_cell.length_a   1.000
_cell.length_b   1.000
_cell.length_c   1.000
_cell.angle_alpha   90.00
_cell.angle_beta   90.00
_cell.angle_gamma   90.00
#
_symmetry.space_group_name_H-M   'P 1'
#
loop_
_entity.id
_entity.type
_entity.pdbx_description
1 polymer ?
#
loop_
_entity_poly.entity_id
_entity_poly.type
_entity_poly.pdbx_seq_one_letter_code
_entity_poly.pdbx_strand_id
1 'polypeptide(L)'
;MEKKATRDAYGDTLLALGAERPEIVVLDADLSGSTKTNKFAKQFPERFFNVGVAEQNLVGMSAGFAQAGQLPFASSFAMFLSGRAWEIVRNTVAYPGLNVKLVATHAGITVGEDGASHQMLEDIALMRVIPDMTVIVPSDYPETEQVIRAVADLKGPCYVRLGRSSVPVLAHKKNYQFKPGKAEVRREGGDVTIIACGIMVAAADEAAETLARQGIDAAV
;
A
#
# COMPACT_ATOMS: atom_id res chain seq x y z
N MET A 1 -8.53 -10.72 19.17
CA MET A 1 -7.81 -9.59 18.52
C MET A 1 -8.72 -9.05 17.43
N GLU A 2 -8.95 -7.74 17.40
CA GLU A 2 -9.72 -7.10 16.33
C GLU A 2 -9.03 -7.34 14.99
N LYS A 3 -9.82 -7.59 13.92
CA LYS A 3 -9.28 -7.76 12.56
C LYS A 3 -9.90 -6.73 11.62
N LYS A 4 -9.06 -6.00 10.89
CA LYS A 4 -9.46 -4.99 9.90
C LYS A 4 -8.56 -5.07 8.67
N ALA A 5 -9.10 -4.78 7.48
CA ALA A 5 -8.32 -4.85 6.26
C ALA A 5 -7.53 -3.56 6.01
N THR A 6 -6.32 -3.68 5.49
CA THR A 6 -5.46 -2.51 5.17
C THR A 6 -6.08 -1.64 4.07
N ARG A 7 -6.81 -2.22 3.11
CA ARG A 7 -7.58 -1.45 2.12
C ARG A 7 -8.67 -0.56 2.74
N ASP A 8 -9.26 -0.98 3.87
CA ASP A 8 -10.29 -0.17 4.54
C ASP A 8 -9.64 1.05 5.19
N ALA A 9 -8.49 0.87 5.88
CA ALA A 9 -7.69 1.97 6.42
C ALA A 9 -7.29 2.98 5.34
N TYR A 10 -6.91 2.49 4.16
CA TYR A 10 -6.60 3.33 3.01
C TYR A 10 -7.80 4.20 2.61
N GLY A 11 -8.98 3.61 2.42
CA GLY A 11 -10.18 4.37 2.05
C GLY A 11 -10.58 5.41 3.10
N ASP A 12 -10.49 5.07 4.39
CA ASP A 12 -10.80 5.98 5.50
C ASP A 12 -9.79 7.13 5.61
N THR A 13 -8.50 6.81 5.51
CA THR A 13 -7.42 7.82 5.57
C THR A 13 -7.44 8.73 4.36
N LEU A 14 -7.69 8.19 3.17
CA LEU A 14 -7.76 8.98 1.94
C LEU A 14 -8.93 9.96 1.96
N LEU A 15 -10.08 9.56 2.52
CA LEU A 15 -11.22 10.44 2.73
C LEU A 15 -10.85 11.62 3.65
N ALA A 16 -10.19 11.34 4.78
CA ALA A 16 -9.72 12.38 5.70
C ALA A 16 -8.70 13.32 5.04
N LEU A 17 -7.68 12.76 4.38
CA LEU A 17 -6.69 13.54 3.63
C LEU A 17 -7.33 14.39 2.53
N GLY A 18 -8.37 13.90 1.87
CA GLY A 18 -9.11 14.67 0.88
C GLY A 18 -9.72 15.95 1.44
N ALA A 19 -10.19 15.94 2.69
CA ALA A 19 -10.70 17.14 3.36
C ALA A 19 -9.56 18.09 3.76
N GLU A 20 -8.40 17.55 4.11
CA GLU A 20 -7.22 18.31 4.57
C GLU A 20 -6.41 18.89 3.40
N ARG A 21 -6.44 18.25 2.22
CA ARG A 21 -5.52 18.50 1.10
C ARG A 21 -6.27 18.64 -0.23
N PRO A 22 -6.53 19.88 -0.70
CA PRO A 22 -7.30 20.12 -1.92
C PRO A 22 -6.58 19.68 -3.20
N GLU A 23 -5.25 19.57 -3.17
CA GLU A 23 -4.42 19.13 -4.29
C GLU A 23 -4.46 17.63 -4.54
N ILE A 24 -5.04 16.84 -3.62
CA ILE A 24 -5.20 15.40 -3.83
C ILE A 24 -6.28 15.15 -4.87
N VAL A 25 -5.94 14.34 -5.88
CA VAL A 25 -6.86 13.73 -6.82
C VAL A 25 -6.75 12.22 -6.72
N VAL A 26 -7.86 11.51 -6.86
CA VAL A 26 -7.91 10.05 -6.77
C VAL A 26 -8.34 9.48 -8.10
N LEU A 27 -7.61 8.50 -8.59
CA LEU A 27 -7.92 7.82 -9.83
C LEU A 27 -8.11 6.33 -9.54
N ASP A 28 -9.10 5.72 -10.17
CA ASP A 28 -9.40 4.29 -10.03
C ASP A 28 -9.77 3.67 -11.39
N ALA A 29 -9.59 2.35 -11.54
CA ALA A 29 -9.84 1.62 -12.77
C ALA A 29 -11.04 0.66 -12.63
N ASP A 30 -12.22 1.22 -12.39
CA ASP A 30 -13.48 0.50 -12.17
C ASP A 30 -13.50 -0.50 -10.99
N LEU A 31 -12.63 -0.29 -10.00
CA LEU A 31 -12.48 -1.16 -8.83
C LEU A 31 -12.71 -0.40 -7.51
N SER A 32 -13.28 0.80 -7.57
CA SER A 32 -13.38 1.73 -6.42
C SER A 32 -14.09 1.17 -5.19
N GLY A 33 -15.06 0.27 -5.37
CA GLY A 33 -15.71 -0.43 -4.26
C GLY A 33 -14.78 -1.45 -3.57
N SER A 34 -13.86 -2.04 -4.33
CA SER A 34 -12.91 -3.04 -3.87
C SER A 34 -11.64 -2.41 -3.31
N THR A 35 -11.12 -1.34 -3.93
CA THR A 35 -9.96 -0.56 -3.46
C THR A 35 -10.31 0.38 -2.31
N LYS A 36 -11.61 0.65 -2.11
CA LYS A 36 -12.19 1.57 -1.11
C LYS A 36 -12.03 3.05 -1.42
N THR A 37 -11.56 3.39 -2.63
CA THR A 37 -11.53 4.78 -3.12
C THR A 37 -12.93 5.36 -3.35
N ASN A 38 -13.97 4.51 -3.42
CA ASN A 38 -15.36 4.95 -3.49
C ASN A 38 -15.79 5.84 -2.31
N LYS A 39 -15.14 5.75 -1.14
CA LYS A 39 -15.37 6.67 -0.02
C LYS A 39 -15.00 8.10 -0.41
N PHE A 40 -13.82 8.28 -1.03
CA PHE A 40 -13.38 9.57 -1.56
C PHE A 40 -14.29 10.05 -2.70
N ALA A 41 -14.63 9.17 -3.63
CA ALA A 41 -15.50 9.49 -4.77
C ALA A 41 -16.84 10.10 -4.37
N LYS A 42 -17.46 9.57 -3.30
CA LYS A 42 -18.74 10.08 -2.77
C LYS A 42 -18.62 11.50 -2.21
N GLN A 43 -17.51 11.81 -1.55
CA GLN A 43 -17.32 13.10 -0.87
C GLN A 43 -16.74 14.18 -1.79
N PHE A 44 -15.88 13.79 -2.73
CA PHE A 44 -15.13 14.69 -3.61
C PHE A 44 -15.23 14.24 -5.08
N PRO A 45 -16.44 14.20 -5.67
CA PRO A 45 -16.63 13.67 -7.02
C PRO A 45 -15.82 14.41 -8.09
N GLU A 46 -15.64 15.72 -7.93
CA GLU A 46 -14.86 16.57 -8.86
C GLU A 46 -13.34 16.30 -8.84
N ARG A 47 -12.86 15.56 -7.83
CA ARG A 47 -11.43 15.17 -7.68
C ARG A 47 -11.24 13.66 -7.78
N PHE A 48 -12.27 12.93 -8.22
CA PHE A 48 -12.24 11.49 -8.40
C PHE A 48 -12.43 11.14 -9.88
N PHE A 49 -11.51 10.36 -10.44
CA PHE A 49 -11.51 9.99 -11.85
C PHE A 49 -11.52 8.48 -12.01
N ASN A 50 -12.67 7.92 -12.38
CA ASN A 50 -12.75 6.52 -12.81
C ASN A 50 -12.37 6.44 -14.30
N VAL A 51 -11.30 5.71 -14.62
CA VAL A 51 -10.81 5.58 -16.00
C VAL A 51 -11.32 4.32 -16.71
N GLY A 52 -12.23 3.57 -16.10
CA GLY A 52 -12.64 2.25 -16.57
C GLY A 52 -11.51 1.22 -16.42
N VAL A 53 -11.61 0.10 -17.14
CA VAL A 53 -10.63 -1.02 -17.07
C VAL A 53 -9.37 -0.72 -17.90
N ALA A 54 -8.70 0.40 -17.60
CA ALA A 54 -7.62 0.97 -18.41
C ALA A 54 -6.41 1.46 -17.57
N GLU A 55 -5.69 0.56 -16.91
CA GLU A 55 -4.66 0.89 -15.91
C GLU A 55 -3.43 1.56 -16.52
N GLN A 56 -3.12 1.29 -17.79
CA GLN A 56 -2.08 2.04 -18.49
C GLN A 56 -2.47 3.52 -18.61
N ASN A 57 -3.73 3.80 -18.96
CA ASN A 57 -4.28 5.15 -18.99
C ASN A 57 -4.41 5.75 -17.58
N LEU A 58 -4.78 4.94 -16.57
CA LEU A 58 -4.81 5.34 -15.16
C LEU A 58 -3.47 5.97 -14.75
N VAL A 59 -2.37 5.26 -15.01
CA VAL A 59 -1.03 5.70 -14.63
C VAL A 59 -0.58 6.89 -15.50
N GLY A 60 -0.87 6.87 -16.81
CA GLY A 60 -0.56 7.99 -17.70
C GLY A 60 -1.29 9.29 -17.32
N MET A 61 -2.59 9.21 -17.01
CA MET A 61 -3.37 10.34 -16.50
C MET A 61 -2.82 10.84 -15.16
N SER A 62 -2.45 9.93 -14.26
CA SER A 62 -1.83 10.28 -12.98
C SER A 62 -0.54 11.06 -13.17
N ALA A 63 0.32 10.65 -14.13
CA ALA A 63 1.52 11.41 -14.48
C ALA A 63 1.18 12.84 -14.94
N GLY A 64 0.15 13.00 -15.77
CA GLY A 64 -0.35 14.31 -16.19
C GLY A 64 -0.83 15.19 -15.03
N PHE A 65 -1.60 14.62 -14.10
CA PHE A 65 -2.02 15.33 -12.88
C PHE A 65 -0.84 15.75 -12.00
N ALA A 66 0.15 14.88 -11.82
CA ALA A 66 1.36 15.21 -11.08
C ALA A 66 2.12 16.38 -11.72
N GLN A 67 2.24 16.40 -13.05
CA GLN A 67 2.85 17.52 -13.78
C GLN A 67 2.04 18.82 -13.67
N ALA A 68 0.72 18.72 -13.54
CA ALA A 68 -0.17 19.86 -13.31
C ALA A 68 -0.19 20.34 -11.83
N GLY A 69 0.71 19.83 -10.98
CA GLY A 69 0.84 20.26 -9.59
C GLY A 69 -0.16 19.62 -8.63
N GLN A 70 -0.94 18.63 -9.06
CA GLN A 70 -1.80 17.83 -8.19
C GLN A 70 -1.00 16.68 -7.54
N LEU A 71 -1.59 16.04 -6.54
CA LEU A 71 -1.08 14.84 -5.87
C LEU A 71 -1.98 13.64 -6.19
N PRO A 72 -1.68 12.89 -7.25
CA PRO A 72 -2.51 11.76 -7.67
C PRO A 72 -2.27 10.51 -6.80
N PHE A 73 -3.37 9.96 -6.29
CA PHE A 73 -3.45 8.60 -5.75
C PHE A 73 -4.14 7.71 -6.77
N ALA A 74 -3.36 6.85 -7.43
CA ALA A 74 -3.82 5.92 -8.45
C ALA A 74 -4.03 4.53 -7.83
N SER A 75 -5.24 3.99 -7.96
CA SER A 75 -5.61 2.70 -7.37
C SER A 75 -6.20 1.72 -8.37
N SER A 76 -5.75 0.47 -8.24
CA SER A 76 -6.33 -0.72 -8.84
C SER A 76 -5.84 -1.93 -8.01
N PHE A 77 -6.06 -3.15 -8.47
CA PHE A 77 -5.46 -4.31 -7.87
C PHE A 77 -3.97 -4.40 -8.22
N ALA A 78 -3.18 -5.03 -7.35
CA ALA A 78 -1.74 -5.21 -7.55
C ALA A 78 -1.44 -5.86 -8.90
N MET A 79 -2.19 -6.89 -9.30
CA MET A 79 -2.01 -7.55 -10.60
C MET A 79 -2.08 -6.55 -11.76
N PHE A 80 -3.04 -5.64 -11.75
CA PHE A 80 -3.26 -4.75 -12.88
C PHE A 80 -2.40 -3.47 -12.79
N LEU A 81 -2.28 -2.89 -11.60
CA LEU A 81 -1.49 -1.67 -11.40
C LEU A 81 0.00 -1.93 -11.56
N SER A 82 0.49 -3.06 -11.04
CA SER A 82 1.92 -3.40 -11.07
C SER A 82 2.33 -4.32 -12.21
N GLY A 83 1.39 -5.07 -12.80
CA GLY A 83 1.63 -5.88 -13.99
C GLY A 83 1.26 -5.14 -15.29
N ARG A 84 -0.04 -4.95 -15.53
CA ARG A 84 -0.55 -4.37 -16.79
C ARG A 84 -0.02 -2.95 -17.06
N ALA A 85 0.15 -2.12 -16.04
CA ALA A 85 0.65 -0.74 -16.19
C ALA A 85 2.15 -0.56 -15.92
N TRP A 86 2.91 -1.64 -15.74
CA TRP A 86 4.29 -1.58 -15.25
C TRP A 86 5.22 -0.68 -16.07
N GLU A 87 5.18 -0.78 -17.40
CA GLU A 87 6.04 0.01 -18.27
C GLU A 87 5.73 1.51 -18.16
N ILE A 88 4.46 1.90 -18.04
CA ILE A 88 4.04 3.29 -17.83
C ILE A 88 4.48 3.78 -16.44
N VAL A 89 4.38 2.95 -15.40
CA VAL A 89 4.93 3.26 -14.07
C VAL A 89 6.43 3.54 -14.16
N ARG A 90 7.17 2.70 -14.90
CA ARG A 90 8.62 2.84 -15.04
C ARG A 90 9.01 4.09 -15.83
N ASN A 91 8.49 4.24 -17.04
CA ASN A 91 8.99 5.24 -18.01
C ASN A 91 8.31 6.59 -17.89
N THR A 92 7.03 6.61 -17.51
CA THR A 92 6.23 7.84 -17.48
C THR A 92 6.14 8.44 -16.08
N VAL A 93 6.24 7.62 -15.03
CA VAL A 93 6.16 8.09 -13.64
C VAL A 93 7.53 8.13 -12.97
N ALA A 94 8.23 6.99 -12.89
CA ALA A 94 9.42 6.89 -12.06
C ALA A 94 10.66 7.53 -12.69
N TYR A 95 10.94 7.26 -13.96
CA TYR A 95 12.08 7.85 -14.67
C TYR A 95 12.11 9.40 -14.63
N PRO A 96 10.99 10.12 -14.84
CA PRO A 96 10.93 11.57 -14.64
C PRO A 96 10.80 12.02 -13.17
N GLY A 97 10.77 11.11 -12.19
CA GLY A 97 10.67 11.43 -10.77
C GLY A 97 9.32 12.02 -10.34
N LEU A 98 8.23 11.69 -11.04
CA LEU A 98 6.92 12.30 -10.79
C LEU A 98 6.32 11.84 -9.46
N ASN A 99 5.60 12.77 -8.83
CA ASN A 99 5.02 12.58 -7.50
C ASN A 99 3.67 11.85 -7.55
N VAL A 100 3.69 10.58 -7.96
CA VAL A 100 2.49 9.74 -8.07
C VAL A 100 2.47 8.67 -6.97
N LYS A 101 1.31 8.49 -6.33
CA LYS A 101 1.09 7.48 -5.29
C LYS A 101 0.30 6.32 -5.89
N LEU A 102 0.99 5.22 -6.15
CA LEU A 102 0.44 3.98 -6.69
C LEU A 102 0.00 3.10 -5.52
N VAL A 103 -1.30 3.09 -5.21
CA VAL A 103 -1.82 2.32 -4.08
C VAL A 103 -2.58 1.11 -4.61
N ALA A 104 -1.92 -0.04 -4.54
CA ALA A 104 -2.46 -1.31 -5.02
C ALA A 104 -3.09 -2.11 -3.89
N THR A 105 -4.27 -2.68 -4.14
CA THR A 105 -4.94 -3.61 -3.21
C THR A 105 -4.92 -5.03 -3.76
N HIS A 106 -5.49 -5.98 -3.01
CA HIS A 106 -5.63 -7.38 -3.47
C HIS A 106 -4.27 -8.01 -3.86
N ALA A 107 -3.21 -7.70 -3.11
CA ALA A 107 -1.93 -8.36 -3.29
C ALA A 107 -1.87 -9.73 -2.58
N GLY A 108 -1.03 -10.63 -3.09
CA GLY A 108 -0.75 -11.91 -2.47
C GLY A 108 -1.88 -12.96 -2.63
N ILE A 109 -1.69 -14.10 -1.97
CA ILE A 109 -2.64 -15.22 -2.00
C ILE A 109 -3.96 -14.93 -1.26
N THR A 110 -3.97 -13.94 -0.37
CA THR A 110 -5.11 -13.62 0.51
C THR A 110 -6.25 -12.89 -0.19
N VAL A 111 -6.15 -12.72 -1.52
CA VAL A 111 -7.29 -12.42 -2.38
C VAL A 111 -8.35 -13.51 -2.25
N GLY A 112 -7.94 -14.77 -2.14
CA GLY A 112 -8.85 -15.90 -1.98
C GLY A 112 -9.40 -16.39 -3.32
N GLU A 113 -10.72 -16.40 -3.43
CA GLU A 113 -11.49 -17.15 -4.41
C GLU A 113 -11.31 -16.70 -5.87
N ASP A 114 -10.89 -15.45 -6.12
CA ASP A 114 -10.63 -14.95 -7.47
C ASP A 114 -9.44 -15.66 -8.15
N GLY A 115 -8.60 -16.33 -7.35
CA GLY A 115 -7.60 -17.27 -7.84
C GLY A 115 -6.39 -16.64 -8.51
N ALA A 116 -5.63 -17.47 -9.23
CA ALA A 116 -4.30 -17.15 -9.74
C ALA A 116 -4.23 -15.92 -10.66
N SER A 117 -5.34 -15.57 -11.35
CA SER A 117 -5.38 -14.39 -12.21
C SER A 117 -5.38 -13.06 -11.45
N HIS A 118 -5.70 -13.07 -10.16
CA HIS A 118 -5.77 -11.87 -9.31
C HIS A 118 -4.71 -11.88 -8.20
N GLN A 119 -4.15 -13.04 -7.89
CA GLN A 119 -3.10 -13.19 -6.87
C GLN A 119 -1.75 -12.72 -7.40
N MET A 120 -1.42 -11.46 -7.13
CA MET A 120 -0.12 -10.89 -7.50
C MET A 120 0.95 -11.22 -6.46
N LEU A 121 1.98 -11.96 -6.85
CA LEU A 121 3.05 -12.44 -5.97
C LEU A 121 4.39 -11.74 -6.23
N GLU A 122 4.50 -11.10 -7.39
CA GLU A 122 5.71 -10.49 -7.94
C GLU A 122 5.70 -8.96 -7.88
N ASP A 123 4.65 -8.33 -7.33
CA ASP A 123 4.48 -6.88 -7.31
C ASP A 123 5.63 -6.14 -6.60
N ILE A 124 6.08 -6.67 -5.45
CA ILE A 124 7.25 -6.12 -4.74
C ILE A 124 8.49 -6.22 -5.61
N ALA A 125 8.70 -7.33 -6.32
CA ALA A 125 9.86 -7.49 -7.19
C ALA A 125 9.82 -6.50 -8.35
N LEU A 126 8.68 -6.38 -9.03
CA LEU A 126 8.46 -5.46 -10.14
C LEU A 126 8.64 -4.00 -9.76
N MET A 127 8.14 -3.58 -8.59
CA MET A 127 8.23 -2.19 -8.15
C MET A 127 9.61 -1.85 -7.59
N ARG A 128 10.27 -2.79 -6.90
CA ARG A 128 11.59 -2.58 -6.30
C ARG A 128 12.72 -2.44 -7.32
N VAL A 129 12.59 -3.02 -8.52
CA VAL A 129 13.62 -2.89 -9.57
C VAL A 129 13.55 -1.56 -10.32
N ILE A 130 12.53 -0.74 -10.10
CA ILE A 130 12.41 0.57 -10.71
C ILE A 130 13.24 1.58 -9.89
N PRO A 131 14.20 2.29 -10.49
CA PRO A 131 14.96 3.33 -9.80
C PRO A 131 14.05 4.38 -9.14
N ASP A 132 14.45 4.86 -7.96
CA ASP A 132 13.77 5.89 -7.16
C ASP A 132 12.34 5.57 -6.70
N MET A 133 11.84 4.36 -6.99
CA MET A 133 10.54 3.90 -6.50
C MET A 133 10.61 3.56 -5.01
N THR A 134 9.82 4.26 -4.19
CA THR A 134 9.62 3.87 -2.79
C THR A 134 8.56 2.78 -2.68
N VAL A 135 8.90 1.63 -2.11
CA VAL A 135 7.97 0.50 -1.92
C VAL A 135 7.65 0.33 -0.43
N ILE A 136 6.37 0.40 -0.05
CA ILE A 136 5.91 0.28 1.33
C ILE A 136 4.82 -0.80 1.42
N VAL A 137 4.91 -1.64 2.45
CA VAL A 137 3.99 -2.77 2.68
C VAL A 137 3.52 -2.73 4.15
N PRO A 138 2.45 -1.97 4.48
CA PRO A 138 1.96 -1.89 5.85
C PRO A 138 1.43 -3.24 6.36
N SER A 139 1.66 -3.52 7.64
CA SER A 139 1.30 -4.77 8.30
C SER A 139 -0.16 -4.85 8.74
N ASP A 140 -0.77 -3.73 9.12
CA ASP A 140 -2.10 -3.69 9.69
C ASP A 140 -2.85 -2.38 9.41
N TYR A 141 -4.04 -2.24 10.02
CA TYR A 141 -4.91 -1.07 9.82
C TYR A 141 -4.26 0.22 10.37
N PRO A 142 -3.87 0.33 11.66
CA PRO A 142 -3.21 1.53 12.19
C PRO A 142 -1.94 1.94 11.43
N GLU A 143 -1.07 1.00 11.07
CA GLU A 143 0.13 1.33 10.29
C GLU A 143 -0.24 1.84 8.90
N THR A 144 -1.26 1.27 8.25
CA THR A 144 -1.73 1.77 6.96
C THR A 144 -2.18 3.23 7.03
N GLU A 145 -2.88 3.64 8.10
CA GLU A 145 -3.27 5.05 8.27
C GLU A 145 -2.04 5.98 8.30
N GLN A 146 -1.01 5.58 9.06
CA GLN A 146 0.23 6.35 9.14
C GLN A 146 1.01 6.35 7.82
N VAL A 147 1.07 5.20 7.13
CA VAL A 147 1.71 5.08 5.81
C VAL A 147 1.04 5.99 4.80
N ILE A 148 -0.29 5.97 4.69
CA ILE A 148 -1.02 6.77 3.69
C ILE A 148 -0.83 8.27 3.94
N ARG A 149 -0.80 8.70 5.21
CA ARG A 149 -0.45 10.08 5.56
C ARG A 149 1.00 10.41 5.19
N ALA A 150 1.95 9.55 5.55
CA ALA A 150 3.37 9.77 5.27
C ALA A 150 3.69 9.81 3.76
N VAL A 151 3.07 8.95 2.94
CA VAL A 151 3.31 8.95 1.49
C VAL A 151 2.70 10.15 0.78
N ALA A 152 1.69 10.80 1.37
CA ALA A 152 1.15 12.05 0.86
C ALA A 152 2.18 13.20 0.99
N ASP A 153 3.07 13.14 1.97
CA ASP A 153 4.14 14.12 2.19
C ASP A 153 5.45 13.74 1.48
N LEU A 154 5.62 12.46 1.15
CA LEU A 154 6.76 11.95 0.39
C LEU A 154 6.78 12.56 -1.03
N LYS A 155 7.95 12.96 -1.51
CA LYS A 155 8.16 13.37 -2.91
C LYS A 155 8.60 12.18 -3.75
N GLY A 156 8.20 12.19 -5.03
CA GLY A 156 8.56 11.15 -5.99
C GLY A 156 7.58 9.96 -6.00
N PRO A 157 7.89 8.95 -6.83
CA PRO A 157 7.02 7.81 -7.06
C PRO A 157 7.00 6.89 -5.84
N CYS A 158 5.80 6.47 -5.44
CA CYS A 158 5.63 5.55 -4.31
C CYS A 158 4.59 4.48 -4.60
N TYR A 159 4.95 3.22 -4.36
CA TYR A 159 4.07 2.07 -4.39
C TYR A 159 3.72 1.62 -2.97
N VAL A 160 2.41 1.56 -2.67
CA VAL A 160 1.89 1.04 -1.41
C VAL A 160 1.10 -0.23 -1.67
N ARG A 161 1.52 -1.33 -1.04
CA ARG A 161 0.91 -2.67 -1.20
C ARG A 161 -0.10 -2.96 -0.09
N LEU A 162 -1.36 -3.18 -0.45
CA LEU A 162 -2.45 -3.46 0.47
C LEU A 162 -3.14 -4.81 0.18
N GLY A 163 -3.84 -5.34 1.18
CA GLY A 163 -4.53 -6.63 1.13
C GLY A 163 -6.05 -6.49 1.06
N ARG A 164 -6.71 -7.57 0.60
CA ARG A 164 -8.19 -7.69 0.59
C ARG A 164 -8.74 -8.06 1.96
N SER A 165 -8.11 -9.06 2.58
CA SER A 165 -8.58 -9.73 3.79
C SER A 165 -8.27 -8.91 5.05
N SER A 166 -9.12 -9.07 6.06
CA SER A 166 -8.88 -8.48 7.37
C SER A 166 -7.71 -9.17 8.07
N VAL A 167 -6.77 -8.36 8.57
CA VAL A 167 -5.58 -8.81 9.31
C VAL A 167 -5.71 -8.41 10.77
N PRO A 168 -5.03 -9.12 11.70
CA PRO A 168 -4.99 -8.70 13.10
C PRO A 168 -4.46 -7.27 13.23
N VAL A 169 -5.13 -6.46 14.06
CA VAL A 169 -4.58 -5.18 14.50
C VAL A 169 -3.46 -5.46 15.50
N LEU A 170 -2.25 -5.01 15.19
CA LEU A 170 -1.04 -5.31 15.95
C LEU A 170 -0.91 -4.41 17.17
N ALA A 171 -0.33 -4.97 18.23
CA ALA A 171 0.04 -4.20 19.41
C ALA A 171 1.36 -3.45 19.15
N HIS A 172 1.29 -2.31 18.46
CA HIS A 172 2.43 -1.42 18.27
C HIS A 172 2.88 -0.78 19.60
N LYS A 173 4.15 -0.39 19.68
CA LYS A 173 4.66 0.39 20.81
C LYS A 173 3.87 1.70 20.94
N LYS A 174 3.62 2.19 22.17
CA LYS A 174 2.78 3.39 22.43
C LYS A 174 3.13 4.63 21.59
N ASN A 175 4.40 4.79 21.24
CA ASN A 175 4.91 5.93 20.46
C ASN A 175 5.34 5.51 19.05
N TYR A 176 4.80 4.41 18.52
CA TYR A 176 5.09 3.96 17.17
C TYR A 176 4.66 5.03 16.17
N GLN A 177 5.61 5.41 15.32
CA GLN A 177 5.42 6.32 14.20
C GLN A 177 6.08 5.72 12.97
N PHE A 178 5.30 5.49 11.93
CA PHE A 178 5.82 5.06 10.64
C PHE A 178 6.75 6.15 10.08
N LYS A 179 7.94 5.73 9.65
CA LYS A 179 8.90 6.59 8.96
C LYS A 179 9.48 5.82 7.76
N PRO A 180 9.39 6.36 6.54
CA PRO A 180 10.01 5.73 5.38
C PRO A 180 11.49 5.40 5.63
N GLY A 181 11.91 4.19 5.26
CA GLY A 181 13.29 3.72 5.46
C GLY A 181 13.63 3.26 6.88
N LYS A 182 12.67 3.21 7.82
CA LYS A 182 12.88 2.71 9.18
C LYS A 182 11.94 1.56 9.51
N ALA A 183 12.50 0.43 9.93
CA ALA A 183 11.74 -0.72 10.46
C ALA A 183 11.38 -0.53 11.95
N GLU A 184 10.30 -1.17 12.39
CA GLU A 184 9.96 -1.34 13.81
C GLU A 184 10.59 -2.65 14.33
N VAL A 185 11.41 -2.56 15.38
CA VAL A 185 11.77 -3.76 16.17
C VAL A 185 10.62 -4.05 17.11
N ARG A 186 9.93 -5.17 16.89
CA ARG A 186 8.75 -5.60 17.65
C ARG A 186 9.15 -6.47 18.84
N ARG A 187 10.15 -7.33 18.65
CA ARG A 187 10.71 -8.20 19.68
C ARG A 187 12.24 -8.20 19.58
N GLU A 188 12.92 -8.00 20.71
CA GLU A 188 14.38 -8.20 20.79
C GLU A 188 14.69 -9.71 20.86
N GLY A 189 15.87 -10.10 20.37
CA GLY A 189 16.35 -11.48 20.45
C GLY A 189 17.78 -11.63 19.95
N GLY A 190 18.47 -12.68 20.41
CA GLY A 190 19.90 -12.89 20.15
C GLY A 190 20.25 -14.02 19.16
N ASP A 191 19.37 -14.98 18.94
CA ASP A 191 19.72 -16.21 18.21
C ASP A 191 19.46 -16.10 16.71
N VAL A 192 18.39 -15.39 16.32
CA VAL A 192 17.96 -15.22 14.92
C VAL A 192 17.09 -13.96 14.78
N THR A 193 17.03 -13.38 13.58
CA THR A 193 16.12 -12.26 13.26
C THR A 193 15.14 -12.67 12.16
N ILE A 194 13.84 -12.49 12.42
CA ILE A 194 12.75 -12.72 11.47
C ILE A 194 12.30 -11.37 10.90
N ILE A 195 12.67 -11.09 9.65
CA ILE A 195 12.23 -9.87 8.96
C ILE A 195 10.95 -10.16 8.19
N ALA A 196 9.88 -9.43 8.51
CA ALA A 196 8.56 -9.60 7.88
C ALA A 196 7.94 -8.27 7.47
N CYS A 197 6.96 -8.33 6.56
CA CYS A 197 6.12 -7.19 6.20
C CYS A 197 4.70 -7.67 5.86
N GLY A 198 3.74 -6.74 5.82
CA GLY A 198 2.36 -7.08 5.52
C GLY A 198 1.79 -8.12 6.48
N ILE A 199 1.04 -9.07 5.94
CA ILE A 199 0.37 -10.13 6.71
C ILE A 199 1.34 -11.05 7.48
N MET A 200 2.62 -11.10 7.08
CA MET A 200 3.60 -11.99 7.70
C MET A 200 4.11 -11.47 9.04
N VAL A 201 3.87 -10.20 9.38
CA VAL A 201 4.32 -9.64 10.67
C VAL A 201 3.63 -10.32 11.85
N ALA A 202 2.31 -10.51 11.78
CA ALA A 202 1.57 -11.25 12.81
C ALA A 202 2.08 -12.70 12.94
N ALA A 203 2.34 -13.36 11.80
CA ALA A 203 2.88 -14.72 11.80
C ALA A 203 4.32 -14.79 12.36
N ALA A 204 5.13 -13.74 12.16
CA ALA A 204 6.47 -13.64 12.72
C ALA A 204 6.43 -13.48 14.25
N ASP A 205 5.51 -12.64 14.76
CA ASP A 205 5.27 -12.50 16.21
C ASP A 205 4.89 -13.87 16.83
N GLU A 206 3.95 -14.60 16.22
CA GLU A 206 3.53 -15.94 16.67
C GLU A 206 4.66 -16.99 16.59
N ALA A 207 5.47 -16.92 15.53
CA ALA A 207 6.62 -17.81 15.36
C ALA A 207 7.68 -17.57 16.44
N ALA A 208 7.96 -16.31 16.78
CA ALA A 208 8.91 -15.96 17.83
C ALA A 208 8.44 -16.42 19.22
N GLU A 209 7.14 -16.34 19.52
CA GLU A 209 6.58 -16.93 20.74
C GLU A 209 6.75 -18.45 20.79
N THR A 210 6.57 -19.12 19.65
CA THR A 210 6.73 -20.57 19.53
C THR A 210 8.18 -20.99 19.73
N LEU A 211 9.13 -20.24 19.15
CA LEU A 211 10.57 -20.45 19.29
C LEU A 211 11.05 -20.22 20.73
N ALA A 212 10.53 -19.19 21.41
CA ALA A 212 10.88 -18.92 22.80
C ALA A 212 10.54 -20.10 23.74
N ARG A 213 9.43 -20.81 23.48
CA ARG A 213 9.06 -22.04 24.22
C ARG A 213 10.02 -23.20 23.99
N GLN A 214 10.85 -23.14 22.95
CA GLN A 214 11.87 -24.11 22.60
C GLN A 214 13.29 -23.62 22.99
N GLY A 215 13.39 -22.50 23.70
CA GLY A 215 14.67 -21.92 24.13
C GLY A 215 15.42 -21.18 23.03
N ILE A 216 14.75 -20.79 21.94
CA ILE A 216 15.33 -19.99 20.84
C ILE A 216 14.78 -18.55 20.95
N ASP A 217 15.68 -17.58 21.08
CA ASP A 217 15.33 -16.17 21.25
C ASP A 217 15.40 -15.40 19.93
N ALA A 218 14.26 -15.33 19.23
CA ALA A 218 14.14 -14.72 17.91
C ALA A 218 13.75 -13.22 17.96
N ALA A 219 14.57 -12.34 17.40
CA ALA A 219 14.17 -10.96 17.12
C ALA A 219 13.13 -10.91 15.98
N VAL A 220 12.20 -9.95 16.06
CA VAL A 220 11.20 -9.64 15.02
C VAL A 220 11.21 -8.14 14.74
#